data_AF-A0AAP5HL39-F1
#
_entry.id   AF-A0AAP5HL39-F1
#
_cell.length_a   1.000
_cell.length_b   1.000
_cell.length_c   1.000
_cell.angle_alpha   90.00
_cell.angle_beta   90.00
_cell.angle_gamma   90.00
#
_symmetry.space_group_name_H-M   'P 1'
#
loop_
_entity.id
_entity.type
_entity.pdbx_description
1 polymer ?
#
loop_
_entity_poly.entity_id
_entity_poly.type
_entity_poly.pdbx_seq_one_letter_code
_entity_poly.pdbx_strand_id
1 'polypeptide(L)'
;MIRIDQRAPVSNAGPASSARRSSGAAFTLPTQDSATATRSSGVSAAGPLDTLLAVQAQEDSQDRKRRQARRGHDLLDGLDRLKAALLAGRVLPSELERLRTTLSLRREATDDPRLDEVLAHIELRAAVELAKLKR
;
A
#
# COMPACT_ATOMS: atom_id res chain seq x y z
N MET A 1 -35.91 13.62 18.35
CA MET A 1 -35.67 13.32 16.92
C MET A 1 -35.46 14.67 16.23
N ILE A 2 -34.21 15.08 16.02
CA ILE A 2 -33.88 16.40 15.46
C ILE A 2 -33.01 16.15 14.22
N ARG A 3 -33.48 16.67 13.09
CA ARG A 3 -32.88 16.49 11.75
C ARG A 3 -31.84 17.58 11.51
N ILE A 4 -30.72 17.16 10.92
CA ILE A 4 -29.60 18.00 10.49
C ILE A 4 -29.89 18.44 9.06
N ASP A 5 -30.02 19.73 8.81
CA ASP A 5 -30.06 20.28 7.44
C ASP A 5 -28.65 20.68 6.98
N GLN A 6 -28.23 20.07 5.88
CA GLN A 6 -27.03 20.36 5.11
C GLN A 6 -27.35 21.47 4.10
N ARG A 7 -26.67 22.63 4.18
CA ARG A 7 -26.71 23.66 3.14
C ARG A 7 -25.31 23.86 2.54
N ALA A 8 -25.20 23.54 1.26
CA ALA A 8 -24.06 23.83 0.39
C ALA A 8 -24.47 24.86 -0.68
N PRO A 9 -23.56 25.35 -1.56
CA PRO A 9 -22.55 26.36 -1.26
C PRO A 9 -22.62 27.55 -2.26
N VAL A 10 -21.52 28.32 -2.39
CA VAL A 10 -21.13 29.31 -3.43
C VAL A 10 -21.60 30.77 -3.19
N SER A 11 -20.84 31.85 -3.44
CA SER A 11 -19.60 32.09 -4.21
C SER A 11 -18.79 33.24 -3.59
N ASN A 12 -17.46 33.16 -3.66
CA ASN A 12 -16.55 34.26 -3.33
C ASN A 12 -16.70 35.40 -4.35
N ALA A 13 -17.11 36.58 -3.88
CA ALA A 13 -17.05 37.82 -4.63
C ALA A 13 -15.60 38.33 -4.65
N GLY A 14 -15.03 38.51 -5.84
CA GLY A 14 -13.74 39.18 -6.03
C GLY A 14 -13.86 40.69 -5.72
N PRO A 15 -12.84 41.33 -5.12
CA PRO A 15 -12.93 42.74 -4.80
C PRO A 15 -12.79 43.62 -6.06
N ALA A 16 -13.78 44.48 -6.27
CA ALA A 16 -13.74 45.57 -7.24
C ALA A 16 -12.82 46.70 -6.74
N SER A 17 -11.94 47.17 -7.62
CA SER A 17 -11.01 48.28 -7.41
C SER A 17 -11.76 49.61 -7.36
N SER A 18 -11.72 50.31 -6.22
CA SER A 18 -12.20 51.69 -6.10
C SER A 18 -11.04 52.68 -6.25
N ALA A 19 -11.25 53.66 -7.13
CA ALA A 19 -10.28 54.70 -7.46
C ALA A 19 -10.09 55.77 -6.36
N ARG A 20 -8.81 56.01 -6.08
CA ARG A 20 -8.08 57.22 -5.65
C ARG A 20 -8.81 58.37 -4.92
N ARG A 21 -8.38 58.61 -3.67
CA ARG A 21 -8.26 59.94 -3.04
C ARG A 21 -6.85 60.11 -2.47
N SER A 22 -6.32 61.31 -2.59
CA SER A 22 -4.96 61.73 -2.27
C SER A 22 -4.85 62.36 -0.88
N SER A 23 -4.02 61.81 0.01
CA SER A 23 -3.25 62.56 1.02
C SER A 23 -2.38 61.61 1.84
N GLY A 24 -1.08 61.89 1.92
CA GLY A 24 -0.14 61.25 2.86
C GLY A 24 0.86 60.31 2.18
N ALA A 25 2.13 60.72 2.15
CA ALA A 25 3.24 59.92 1.66
C ALA A 25 3.35 58.62 2.48
N ALA A 26 3.06 57.49 1.83
CA ALA A 26 3.24 56.16 2.40
C ALA A 26 4.36 55.43 1.66
N PHE A 27 5.33 54.97 2.44
CA PHE A 27 6.50 54.20 2.06
C PHE A 27 6.15 53.03 1.11
N THR A 28 6.83 52.93 -0.04
CA THR A 28 6.66 51.85 -1.02
C THR A 28 7.85 50.90 -1.00
N LEU A 29 7.60 49.60 -0.82
CA LEU A 29 8.61 48.55 -1.04
C LEU A 29 8.87 48.37 -2.55
N PRO A 30 10.10 48.02 -2.97
CA PRO A 30 10.37 47.66 -4.35
C PRO A 30 9.51 46.46 -4.74
N THR A 31 8.68 46.63 -5.77
CA THR A 31 8.01 45.52 -6.44
C THR A 31 9.11 44.68 -7.07
N GLN A 32 9.36 43.48 -6.57
CA GLN A 32 10.07 42.51 -7.38
C GLN A 32 9.20 42.26 -8.60
N ASP A 33 9.73 42.71 -9.74
CA ASP A 33 9.21 42.44 -11.04
C ASP A 33 8.87 40.95 -11.11
N SER A 34 7.65 40.64 -11.55
CA SER A 34 7.25 39.27 -11.81
C SER A 34 8.04 38.78 -13.02
N ALA A 35 9.25 38.30 -12.76
CA ALA A 35 9.91 37.39 -13.67
C ALA A 35 9.04 36.14 -13.69
N THR A 36 8.16 36.10 -14.69
CA THR A 36 7.46 34.89 -15.07
C THR A 36 8.55 33.91 -15.49
N ALA A 37 9.07 33.15 -14.52
CA ALA A 37 9.90 32.01 -14.82
C ALA A 37 8.98 31.06 -15.58
N THR A 38 9.10 31.08 -16.91
CA THR A 38 8.60 30.02 -17.76
C THR A 38 9.18 28.73 -17.22
N ARG A 39 8.38 28.03 -16.40
CA ARG A 39 8.64 26.64 -16.06
C ARG A 39 8.42 25.88 -17.35
N SER A 40 9.48 25.77 -18.15
CA SER A 40 9.56 24.76 -19.18
C SER A 40 9.43 23.43 -18.45
N SER A 41 8.22 22.88 -18.45
CA SER A 41 7.96 21.50 -18.14
C SER A 41 8.70 20.66 -19.18
N GLY A 42 9.99 20.44 -18.95
CA GLY A 42 10.72 19.38 -19.62
C GLY A 42 10.12 18.08 -19.13
N VAL A 43 9.10 17.60 -19.84
CA VAL A 43 8.81 16.17 -19.87
C VAL A 43 10.01 15.59 -20.59
N SER A 44 11.05 15.21 -19.83
CA SER A 44 12.08 14.34 -20.34
C SER A 44 11.35 13.09 -20.82
N ALA A 45 11.30 12.92 -22.15
CA ALA A 45 10.74 11.72 -22.74
C ALA A 45 11.48 10.54 -22.10
N ALA A 46 10.74 9.65 -21.44
CA ALA A 46 11.28 8.42 -20.88
C ALA A 46 12.15 7.76 -21.96
N GLY A 47 13.45 7.65 -21.70
CA GLY A 47 14.38 7.09 -22.66
C GLY A 47 14.18 5.57 -22.78
N PRO A 48 14.79 4.91 -23.78
CA PRO A 48 14.77 3.45 -23.88
C PRO A 48 15.20 2.74 -22.59
N LEU A 49 16.08 3.36 -21.78
CA LEU A 49 16.52 2.83 -20.49
C LEU A 49 15.41 2.83 -19.42
N ASP A 50 14.59 3.88 -19.34
CA ASP A 50 13.48 3.95 -18.38
C ASP A 50 12.44 2.87 -18.69
N THR A 51 12.22 2.56 -19.98
CA THR A 51 11.34 1.47 -20.38
C THR A 51 11.88 0.10 -19.98
N LEU A 52 13.20 -0.13 -20.03
CA LEU A 52 13.82 -1.38 -19.60
C LEU A 52 13.76 -1.53 -18.07
N LEU A 53 14.01 -0.44 -17.32
CA LEU A 53 13.90 -0.45 -15.85
C LEU A 53 12.46 -0.74 -15.39
N ALA A 54 11.46 -0.18 -16.08
CA ALA A 54 10.05 -0.44 -15.79
C ALA A 54 9.67 -1.90 -16.03
N VAL A 55 10.18 -2.52 -17.10
CA VAL A 55 9.97 -3.95 -17.38
C VAL A 55 10.61 -4.83 -16.29
N GLN A 56 11.85 -4.52 -15.88
CA GLN A 56 12.53 -5.25 -14.81
C GLN A 56 11.78 -5.16 -13.47
N ALA A 57 11.36 -3.95 -13.07
CA ALA A 57 10.59 -3.75 -11.85
C ALA A 57 9.27 -4.55 -11.88
N GLN A 58 8.65 -4.69 -13.05
CA GLN A 58 7.46 -5.52 -13.21
C GLN A 58 7.77 -7.02 -13.08
N GLU A 59 8.87 -7.51 -13.68
CA GLU A 59 9.29 -8.92 -13.52
C GLU A 59 9.54 -9.25 -12.04
N ASP A 60 10.24 -8.38 -11.31
CA ASP A 60 10.47 -8.52 -9.87
C ASP A 60 9.16 -8.54 -9.06
N SER A 61 8.17 -7.75 -9.46
CA SER A 61 6.84 -7.77 -8.83
C SER A 61 6.15 -9.12 -9.01
N GLN A 62 6.18 -9.68 -10.22
CA GLN A 62 5.52 -10.94 -10.55
C GLN A 62 6.19 -12.12 -9.84
N ASP A 63 7.51 -12.11 -9.79
CA ASP A 63 8.29 -13.12 -9.08
C ASP A 63 8.05 -13.07 -7.57
N ARG A 64 7.94 -11.87 -6.97
CA ARG A 64 7.49 -11.72 -5.57
C ARG A 64 6.09 -12.32 -5.37
N LYS A 65 5.11 -11.99 -6.23
CA LYS A 65 3.74 -12.54 -6.14
C LYS A 65 3.77 -14.07 -6.17
N ARG A 66 4.51 -14.65 -7.12
CA ARG A 66 4.65 -16.11 -7.29
C ARG A 66 5.28 -16.77 -6.07
N ARG A 67 6.35 -16.19 -5.51
CA ARG A 67 6.99 -16.71 -4.29
C ARG A 67 6.05 -16.68 -3.09
N GLN A 68 5.36 -15.55 -2.87
CA GLN A 68 4.42 -15.41 -1.75
C GLN A 68 3.20 -16.34 -1.91
N ALA A 69 2.67 -16.48 -3.13
CA ALA A 69 1.59 -17.43 -3.41
C ALA A 69 2.02 -18.88 -3.15
N ARG A 70 3.21 -19.29 -3.59
CA ARG A 70 3.76 -20.64 -3.30
C ARG A 70 3.88 -20.89 -1.80
N ARG A 71 4.41 -19.93 -1.05
CA ARG A 71 4.48 -20.02 0.41
C ARG A 71 3.09 -20.19 1.05
N GLY A 72 2.07 -19.50 0.54
CA GLY A 72 0.69 -19.70 0.97
C GLY A 72 0.17 -21.12 0.73
N HIS A 73 0.47 -21.69 -0.43
CA HIS A 73 0.12 -23.09 -0.73
C HIS A 73 0.87 -24.07 0.18
N ASP A 74 2.16 -23.84 0.42
CA ASP A 74 2.95 -24.69 1.34
C ASP A 74 2.37 -24.70 2.77
N LEU A 75 1.85 -23.55 3.24
CA LEU A 75 1.15 -23.47 4.52
C LEU A 75 -0.17 -24.24 4.51
N LEU A 76 -0.97 -24.12 3.44
CA LEU A 76 -2.22 -24.86 3.29
C LEU A 76 -2.00 -26.36 3.23
N ASP A 77 -1.03 -26.82 2.43
CA ASP A 77 -0.64 -28.22 2.34
C ASP A 77 -0.16 -28.75 3.71
N GLY A 78 0.59 -27.93 4.45
CA GLY A 78 1.00 -28.25 5.81
C GLY A 78 -0.18 -28.40 6.77
N LEU A 79 -1.20 -27.53 6.67
CA LEU A 79 -2.42 -27.62 7.46
C LEU A 79 -3.26 -28.86 7.11
N ASP A 80 -3.35 -29.21 5.83
CA ASP A 80 -4.08 -30.40 5.39
C ASP A 80 -3.40 -31.69 5.85
N ARG A 81 -2.06 -31.76 5.81
CA ARG A 81 -1.30 -32.87 6.40
C ARG A 81 -1.51 -32.96 7.90
N LEU A 82 -1.44 -31.83 8.61
CA LEU A 82 -1.71 -31.79 10.05
C LEU A 82 -3.13 -32.27 10.37
N LYS A 83 -4.13 -31.87 9.58
CA LYS A 83 -5.51 -32.34 9.73
C LYS A 83 -5.61 -33.84 9.52
N ALA A 84 -5.00 -34.39 8.48
CA ALA A 84 -4.99 -35.83 8.23
C ALA A 84 -4.30 -36.60 9.37
N ALA A 85 -3.18 -36.10 9.88
CA ALA A 85 -2.44 -36.67 10.99
C ALA A 85 -3.26 -36.69 12.30
N LEU A 86 -3.98 -35.60 12.58
CA LEU A 86 -4.91 -35.52 13.71
C LEU A 86 -6.06 -36.53 13.58
N LEU A 87 -6.63 -36.68 12.39
CA LEU A 87 -7.68 -37.68 12.12
C LEU A 87 -7.17 -39.12 12.27
N ALA A 88 -5.90 -39.37 11.92
CA ALA A 88 -5.24 -40.65 12.14
C ALA A 88 -4.82 -40.89 13.61
N GLY A 89 -4.99 -39.89 14.48
CA GLY A 89 -4.61 -39.96 15.90
C GLY A 89 -3.11 -39.92 16.16
N ARG A 90 -2.28 -39.55 15.17
CA ARG A 90 -0.82 -39.44 15.33
C ARG A 90 -0.30 -38.25 14.54
N VAL A 91 0.34 -37.31 15.23
CA VAL A 91 1.01 -36.15 14.62
C VAL A 91 2.51 -36.28 14.77
N LEU A 92 3.25 -36.21 13.66
CA LEU A 92 4.70 -36.27 13.70
C LEU A 92 5.29 -34.90 14.10
N PRO A 93 6.26 -34.83 15.04
CA PRO A 93 6.92 -33.57 15.39
C PRO A 93 7.55 -32.86 14.19
N SER A 94 8.05 -33.62 13.22
CA SER A 94 8.67 -33.08 12.00
C SER A 94 7.69 -32.32 11.10
N GLU A 95 6.40 -32.68 11.09
CA GLU A 95 5.38 -31.97 10.32
C GLU A 95 5.04 -30.62 10.97
N LEU A 96 4.96 -30.61 12.30
CA LEU A 96 4.75 -29.38 13.08
C LEU A 96 5.92 -28.41 12.92
N GLU A 97 7.16 -28.92 12.95
CA GLU A 97 8.35 -28.08 12.77
C GLU A 97 8.45 -27.50 11.34
N ARG A 98 8.04 -28.25 10.31
CA ARG A 98 7.95 -27.70 8.95
C ARG A 98 6.95 -26.55 8.89
N LEU A 99 5.75 -26.72 9.43
CA LEU A 99 4.73 -25.68 9.42
C LEU A 99 5.18 -24.44 10.22
N ARG A 100 5.84 -24.63 11.37
CA ARG A 100 6.47 -23.54 12.13
C ARG A 100 7.54 -22.80 11.34
N THR A 101 8.40 -23.54 10.66
CA THR A 101 9.50 -22.96 9.86
C THR A 101 8.93 -22.10 8.74
N THR A 102 7.90 -22.58 8.02
CA THR A 102 7.26 -21.77 6.97
C THR A 102 6.62 -20.50 7.53
N LEU A 103 6.00 -20.56 8.73
CA LEU A 103 5.43 -19.39 9.40
C LEU A 103 6.46 -18.41 9.93
N SER A 104 7.63 -18.87 10.39
CA SER A 104 8.68 -17.99 10.90
C SER A 104 9.35 -17.18 9.80
N LEU A 105 9.28 -17.64 8.55
CA LEU A 105 9.71 -16.87 7.39
C LEU A 105 8.88 -15.59 7.27
N ARG A 106 9.58 -14.46 7.26
CA ARG A 106 8.97 -13.15 7.09
C ARG A 106 8.29 -13.06 5.73
N ARG A 107 7.00 -12.74 5.74
CA ARG A 107 6.25 -12.42 4.53
C ARG A 107 6.75 -11.12 3.92
N GLU A 108 6.86 -11.09 2.59
CA GLU A 108 7.10 -9.87 1.83
C GLU A 108 5.76 -9.30 1.35
N ALA A 109 5.61 -7.97 1.38
CA ALA A 109 4.44 -7.33 0.80
C ALA A 109 4.46 -7.46 -0.72
N THR A 110 3.29 -7.75 -1.28
CA THR A 110 3.07 -7.92 -2.71
C THR A 110 2.36 -6.69 -3.26
N ASP A 111 2.48 -6.44 -4.57
CA ASP A 111 1.69 -5.41 -5.25
C ASP A 111 0.25 -5.91 -5.56
N ASP A 112 -0.30 -6.78 -4.72
CA ASP A 112 -1.67 -7.30 -4.78
C ASP A 112 -2.25 -7.38 -3.36
N PRO A 113 -3.09 -6.41 -2.95
CA PRO A 113 -3.61 -6.34 -1.59
C PRO A 113 -4.53 -7.52 -1.23
N ARG A 114 -5.23 -8.10 -2.23
CA ARG A 114 -6.12 -9.24 -1.99
C ARG A 114 -5.32 -10.50 -1.71
N LEU A 115 -4.21 -10.70 -2.42
CA LEU A 115 -3.29 -11.80 -2.15
C LEU A 115 -2.69 -11.65 -0.75
N ASP A 116 -2.20 -10.46 -0.40
CA ASP A 116 -1.60 -10.21 0.92
C ASP A 116 -2.60 -10.42 2.07
N GLU A 117 -3.87 -10.04 1.89
CA GLU A 117 -4.94 -10.30 2.85
C GLU A 117 -5.19 -11.82 3.03
N VAL A 118 -5.34 -12.55 1.93
CA VAL A 118 -5.56 -14.01 1.98
C VAL A 118 -4.37 -14.72 2.64
N LEU A 119 -3.14 -14.32 2.32
CA LEU A 119 -1.95 -14.85 2.96
C LEU A 119 -1.95 -14.57 4.47
N ALA A 120 -2.42 -13.40 4.91
CA ALA A 120 -2.51 -13.07 6.33
C ALA A 120 -3.50 -14.00 7.05
N HIS A 121 -4.65 -14.28 6.44
CA HIS A 121 -5.63 -15.20 6.98
C HIS A 121 -5.10 -16.64 7.08
N ILE A 122 -4.35 -17.10 6.08
CA ILE A 122 -3.71 -18.43 6.10
C ILE A 122 -2.69 -18.50 7.24
N GLU A 123 -1.82 -17.51 7.39
CA GLU A 123 -0.82 -17.44 8.46
C GLU A 123 -1.46 -17.43 9.85
N LEU A 124 -2.48 -16.59 10.04
CA LEU A 124 -3.23 -16.51 11.29
C LEU A 124 -3.84 -17.86 11.65
N ARG A 125 -4.47 -18.53 10.69
CA ARG A 125 -5.05 -19.86 10.91
C ARG A 125 -3.98 -20.86 11.30
N ALA A 126 -2.86 -20.91 10.59
CA ALA A 126 -1.78 -21.84 10.90
C ALA A 126 -1.16 -21.58 12.28
N ALA A 127 -0.99 -20.31 12.67
CA ALA A 127 -0.51 -19.94 13.99
C ALA A 127 -1.49 -20.40 15.11
N VAL A 128 -2.78 -20.21 14.90
CA VAL A 128 -3.82 -20.65 15.85
C VAL A 128 -3.85 -22.17 15.96
N GLU A 129 -3.82 -22.90 14.84
CA GLU A 129 -3.81 -24.37 14.86
C GLU A 129 -2.57 -24.89 15.61
N LEU A 130 -1.37 -24.39 15.30
CA LEU A 130 -0.16 -24.76 16.04
C LEU A 130 -0.25 -24.43 17.54
N ALA A 131 -0.91 -23.34 17.91
CA ALA A 131 -1.12 -22.97 19.32
C ALA A 131 -2.09 -23.91 20.04
N LYS A 132 -3.09 -24.48 19.34
CA LYS A 132 -4.02 -25.47 19.91
C LYS A 132 -3.30 -26.76 20.30
N LEU A 133 -2.32 -27.22 19.51
CA LEU A 133 -1.57 -28.45 19.81
C LEU A 133 -0.57 -28.32 20.97
N LYS A 134 -0.25 -27.09 21.40
CA LYS A 134 0.63 -26.86 22.58
C LYS A 134 -0.09 -26.99 23.92
N ARG A 135 -1.43 -27.06 23.90
CA ARG A 135 -2.27 -27.16 25.09
C ARG A 135 -2.71 -28.59 25.31
#